data_AF-A0A397F0F3-F1
#
_entry.id   AF-A0A397F0F3-F1
#
_cell.length_a   1.000
_cell.length_b   1.000
_cell.length_c   1.000
_cell.angle_alpha   90.00
_cell.angle_beta   90.00
_cell.angle_gamma   90.00
#
_symmetry.space_group_name_H-M   'P 1'
#
loop_
_entity.id
_entity.type
_entity.pdbx_description
1 polymer ?
#
loop_
_entity_poly.entity_id
_entity_poly.type
_entity_poly.pdbx_seq_one_letter_code
_entity_poly.pdbx_strand_id
1 'polypeptide(L)'
;MEKECYNNIRHSDVETQEILKFRRREEASIALETSIFDAQDDESKHDRVDDPHKAGKDAKAETDYLSPFLQSVHSHHRTPHGGGRKQVLSREDAHYVRDMCLKNLKERLLERANIIQTRLDKENAALAKKQAAFQRSQREHDQEFERFCSETMFRIQILEQRLTRHEETALQKYAELDQRLHSDPRLAVLHQ
;
A
#
# COMPACT_ATOMS: atom_id res chain seq x y z
N MET A 1 -9.52 33.57 -37.15
CA MET A 1 -8.27 32.78 -37.33
C MET A 1 -7.16 33.17 -36.35
N GLU A 2 -6.37 34.23 -36.54
CA GLU A 2 -5.19 34.48 -35.67
C GLU A 2 -5.57 34.79 -34.21
N LYS A 3 -6.55 35.66 -34.00
CA LYS A 3 -7.09 36.03 -32.67
C LYS A 3 -7.71 34.83 -31.92
N GLU A 4 -8.26 33.89 -32.68
CA GLU A 4 -8.86 32.64 -32.19
C GLU A 4 -7.77 31.66 -31.74
N CYS A 5 -6.71 31.54 -32.54
CA CYS A 5 -5.54 30.74 -32.21
C CYS A 5 -4.88 31.25 -30.91
N TYR A 6 -4.74 32.57 -30.78
CA TYR A 6 -4.23 33.21 -29.56
C TYR A 6 -5.08 32.93 -28.32
N ASN A 7 -6.41 32.98 -28.47
CA ASN A 7 -7.33 32.69 -27.38
C ASN A 7 -7.30 31.21 -26.97
N ASN A 8 -7.14 30.29 -27.94
CA ASN A 8 -7.03 28.86 -27.69
C ASN A 8 -5.73 28.51 -26.96
N ILE A 9 -4.60 29.09 -27.38
CA ILE A 9 -3.32 28.92 -26.68
C ILE A 9 -3.43 29.42 -25.25
N ARG A 10 -4.02 30.60 -25.05
CA ARG A 10 -4.22 31.17 -23.71
C ARG A 10 -5.10 30.29 -22.82
N HIS A 11 -6.19 29.72 -23.35
CA HIS A 11 -7.04 28.80 -22.59
C HIS A 11 -6.28 27.51 -22.24
N SER A 12 -5.56 26.94 -23.20
CA SER A 12 -4.74 25.74 -22.98
C SER A 12 -3.67 25.97 -21.92
N ASP A 13 -3.03 27.15 -21.91
CA ASP A 13 -2.03 27.51 -20.90
C ASP A 13 -2.64 27.60 -19.49
N VAL A 14 -3.81 28.22 -19.37
CA VAL A 14 -4.53 28.33 -18.09
C VAL A 14 -4.94 26.94 -17.59
N GLU A 15 -5.55 26.13 -18.45
CA GLU A 15 -5.96 24.77 -18.13
C GLU A 15 -4.76 23.91 -17.67
N THR A 16 -3.65 23.99 -18.39
CA THR A 16 -2.42 23.26 -18.04
C THR A 16 -1.88 23.69 -16.68
N GLN A 17 -1.89 24.99 -16.37
CA GLN A 17 -1.46 25.49 -15.07
C GLN A 17 -2.36 25.03 -13.93
N GLU A 18 -3.67 24.92 -14.16
CA GLU A 18 -4.62 24.40 -13.18
C GLU A 18 -4.40 22.90 -12.92
N ILE A 19 -4.22 22.11 -13.97
CA ILE A 19 -3.88 20.68 -13.88
C ILE A 19 -2.60 20.48 -13.06
N LEU A 20 -1.54 21.24 -13.36
CA LEU A 20 -0.27 21.14 -12.64
C LEU A 20 -0.38 21.55 -11.17
N LYS A 21 -1.25 22.51 -10.84
CA LYS A 21 -1.52 22.90 -9.44
C LYS A 21 -2.27 21.80 -8.69
N PHE A 22 -3.25 21.16 -9.33
CA PHE A 22 -3.97 20.04 -8.72
C PHE A 22 -3.05 18.86 -8.46
N ARG A 23 -2.25 18.46 -9.46
CA ARG A 23 -1.26 17.38 -9.32
C ARG A 23 -0.28 17.61 -8.18
N ARG A 24 0.28 18.83 -8.06
CA ARG A 24 1.18 19.17 -6.95
C ARG A 24 0.54 19.00 -5.57
N ARG A 25 -0.75 19.33 -5.43
CA ARG A 25 -1.47 19.14 -4.15
C ARG A 25 -1.75 17.67 -3.88
N GLU A 26 -2.14 16.92 -4.91
CA GLU A 26 -2.37 15.48 -4.79
C GLU A 26 -1.08 14.75 -4.39
N GLU A 27 0.03 15.02 -5.08
CA GLU A 27 1.35 14.43 -4.80
C GLU A 27 1.88 14.81 -3.42
N ALA A 28 1.73 16.07 -3.00
CA ALA A 28 2.15 16.53 -1.67
C ALA A 28 1.36 15.86 -0.52
N SER A 29 0.19 15.30 -0.80
CA SER A 29 -0.65 14.62 0.19
C SER A 29 -0.41 13.11 0.30
N ILE A 30 0.53 12.56 -0.50
CA ILE A 30 0.85 11.14 -0.46
C ILE A 30 1.71 10.84 0.77
N ALA A 31 1.08 10.40 1.85
CA ALA A 31 1.76 9.80 3.00
C ALA A 31 1.82 8.27 2.81
N LEU A 32 3.04 7.72 2.86
CA LEU A 32 3.26 6.28 2.94
C LEU A 32 3.33 5.90 4.43
N GLU A 33 2.40 5.08 4.90
CA GLU A 33 2.48 4.50 6.24
C GLU A 33 3.56 3.41 6.22
N THR A 34 4.66 3.66 6.93
CA THR A 34 5.76 2.70 7.09
C THR A 34 5.60 1.95 8.40
N SER A 35 5.68 0.62 8.35
CA SER A 35 5.68 -0.20 9.57
C SER A 35 7.01 -0.02 10.30
N ILE A 36 7.04 -0.25 11.62
CA ILE A 36 8.28 -0.25 12.42
C ILE A 36 9.32 -1.25 11.85
N PHE A 37 8.85 -2.30 11.17
CA PHE A 37 9.70 -3.28 10.49
C PHE A 37 10.18 -2.85 9.10
N ASP A 38 9.59 -1.81 8.50
CA ASP A 38 9.99 -1.27 7.19
C ASP A 38 11.13 -0.22 7.32
N ALA A 39 11.38 0.31 8.53
CA ALA A 39 12.32 1.41 8.77
C ALA A 39 13.81 1.04 8.67
N GLN A 40 14.18 -0.23 8.87
CA GLN A 40 15.59 -0.65 8.85
C GLN A 40 16.13 -0.96 7.44
N ASP A 41 15.29 -0.93 6.40
CA ASP A 41 15.69 -1.12 5.00
C ASP A 41 15.79 0.18 4.19
N ASP A 42 15.32 1.32 4.73
CA ASP A 42 15.29 2.60 4.00
C ASP A 42 16.69 3.21 3.82
N GLU A 43 17.64 2.87 4.70
CA GLU A 43 19.06 3.25 4.53
C GLU A 43 19.69 2.66 3.25
N SER A 44 19.15 1.55 2.73
CA SER A 44 19.62 0.93 1.48
C SER A 44 18.99 1.52 0.21
N LYS A 45 18.00 2.40 0.34
CA LYS A 45 17.21 2.95 -0.79
C LYS A 45 17.45 4.42 -1.08
N HIS A 46 18.28 5.10 -0.29
CA HIS A 46 18.55 6.53 -0.46
C HIS A 46 19.25 6.89 -1.80
N ASP A 47 19.64 5.90 -2.61
CA ASP A 47 20.32 6.10 -3.91
C ASP A 47 19.42 5.85 -5.15
N ARG A 48 18.09 5.70 -4.98
CA ARG A 48 17.16 5.51 -6.11
C ARG A 48 16.19 6.67 -6.24
N VAL A 49 16.73 7.83 -6.62
CA VAL A 49 15.92 8.97 -7.07
C VAL A 49 15.75 8.91 -8.59
N ASP A 50 14.49 8.97 -9.03
CA ASP A 50 13.98 9.27 -10.38
C ASP A 50 14.31 8.35 -11.59
N ASP A 51 13.39 7.43 -11.91
CA ASP A 51 12.99 7.14 -13.31
C ASP A 51 11.62 6.41 -13.37
N PRO A 52 10.54 7.05 -13.87
CA PRO A 52 9.22 6.43 -14.00
C PRO A 52 9.08 5.44 -15.17
N HIS A 53 10.14 5.17 -15.95
CA HIS A 53 10.09 4.24 -17.09
C HIS A 53 10.79 2.89 -16.87
N LYS A 54 11.27 2.58 -15.68
CA LYS A 54 11.82 1.24 -15.37
C LYS A 54 10.77 0.27 -14.79
N ALA A 55 9.65 0.10 -15.49
CA ALA A 55 8.77 -1.07 -15.32
C ALA A 55 9.38 -2.33 -15.97
N GLY A 56 10.68 -2.56 -15.75
CA GLY A 56 11.45 -3.62 -16.38
C GLY A 56 12.40 -4.27 -15.38
N LYS A 57 11.93 -5.38 -14.78
CA LYS A 57 12.72 -6.28 -13.92
C LYS A 57 13.42 -5.58 -12.76
N ASP A 58 12.67 -5.11 -11.78
CA ASP A 58 13.17 -5.16 -10.42
C ASP A 58 13.22 -6.63 -10.00
N ALA A 59 14.37 -7.27 -10.22
CA ALA A 59 14.86 -8.23 -9.25
C ALA A 59 14.99 -7.45 -7.93
N LYS A 60 13.87 -7.28 -7.21
CA LYS A 60 13.90 -7.00 -5.79
C LYS A 60 14.84 -8.07 -5.25
N ALA A 61 16.04 -7.68 -4.81
CA ALA A 61 16.80 -8.52 -3.91
C ALA A 61 15.77 -9.02 -2.90
N GLU A 62 15.56 -10.34 -2.82
CA GLU A 62 14.57 -10.92 -1.91
C GLU A 62 14.98 -10.44 -0.52
N THR A 63 14.36 -9.34 -0.07
CA THR A 63 14.52 -8.82 1.27
C THR A 63 14.21 -9.98 2.19
N ASP A 64 15.16 -10.35 3.03
CA ASP A 64 15.06 -11.52 3.88
C ASP A 64 13.85 -11.36 4.81
N TYR A 65 12.76 -12.04 4.45
CA TYR A 65 11.47 -11.94 5.14
C TYR A 65 11.52 -12.41 6.58
N LEU A 66 12.56 -13.15 6.98
CA LEU A 66 12.69 -13.71 8.32
C LEU A 66 13.67 -12.92 9.20
N SER A 67 14.62 -12.19 8.62
CA SER A 67 15.69 -11.48 9.35
C SER A 67 15.17 -10.60 10.49
N PRO A 68 14.12 -9.76 10.31
CA PRO A 68 13.60 -8.91 11.39
C PRO A 68 13.08 -9.73 12.59
N PHE A 69 12.46 -10.88 12.32
CA PHE A 69 11.89 -11.74 13.35
C PHE A 69 12.96 -12.58 14.06
N LEU A 70 14.00 -12.99 13.35
CA LEU A 70 15.15 -13.68 13.94
C LEU A 70 15.89 -12.77 14.92
N GLN A 71 16.14 -11.51 14.57
CA GLN A 71 16.84 -10.55 15.45
C GLN A 71 16.11 -10.34 16.79
N SER A 72 14.78 -10.38 16.78
CA SER A 72 13.96 -10.30 17.99
C SER A 72 14.28 -11.44 18.95
N VAL A 73 14.43 -12.68 18.46
CA VAL A 73 14.75 -13.84 19.30
C VAL A 73 16.21 -13.84 19.77
N HIS A 74 17.15 -13.50 18.90
CA HIS A 74 18.58 -13.44 19.26
C HIS A 74 18.87 -12.37 20.33
N SER A 75 18.07 -11.30 20.38
CA SER A 75 18.18 -10.28 21.43
C SER A 75 17.79 -10.79 22.82
N HIS A 76 16.92 -11.81 22.90
CA HIS A 76 16.51 -12.45 24.16
C HIS A 76 17.49 -13.54 24.60
N HIS A 77 18.14 -14.24 23.68
CA HIS A 77 19.20 -15.22 23.96
C HIS A 77 20.60 -14.57 23.87
N ARG A 78 20.88 -13.61 24.77
CA ARG A 78 22.22 -13.01 24.89
C ARG A 78 23.15 -13.96 25.66
N THR A 79 23.59 -15.05 25.02
CA THR A 79 24.72 -15.82 25.57
C THR A 79 26.03 -15.10 25.22
N PRO A 80 26.85 -14.70 26.20
CA PRO A 80 28.22 -14.30 25.91
C PRO A 80 28.97 -15.55 25.41
N HIS A 81 30.08 -15.33 24.70
CA HIS A 81 30.99 -16.34 24.11
C HIS A 81 30.81 -16.51 22.61
N GLY A 82 31.61 -15.72 21.88
CA GLY A 82 31.84 -15.88 20.46
C GLY A 82 32.41 -17.26 20.13
N GLY A 83 31.87 -17.83 19.07
CA GLY A 83 32.34 -19.06 18.44
C GLY A 83 31.41 -19.35 17.28
N GLY A 84 31.93 -19.26 16.05
CA GLY A 84 31.16 -19.25 14.80
C GLY A 84 30.45 -20.56 14.44
N ARG A 85 29.60 -21.09 15.32
CA ARG A 85 28.62 -22.13 15.01
C ARG A 85 27.30 -21.45 14.64
N LYS A 86 26.70 -21.83 13.52
CA LYS A 86 25.31 -21.47 13.19
C LYS A 86 24.44 -21.80 14.40
N GLN A 87 23.99 -20.77 15.13
CA GLN A 87 23.12 -20.95 16.28
C GLN A 87 21.82 -21.58 15.76
N VAL A 88 21.58 -22.83 16.09
CA VAL A 88 20.34 -23.53 15.74
C VAL A 88 19.25 -22.97 16.65
N LEU A 89 18.16 -22.48 16.07
CA LEU A 89 16.99 -22.02 16.85
C LEU A 89 16.44 -23.19 17.68
N SER A 90 16.02 -22.89 18.92
CA SER A 90 15.18 -23.82 19.68
C SER A 90 13.87 -24.06 18.92
N ARG A 91 13.24 -25.22 19.13
CA ARG A 91 11.94 -25.53 18.52
C ARG A 91 10.86 -24.51 18.92
N GLU A 92 10.88 -24.06 20.17
CA GLU A 92 9.98 -23.01 20.68
C GLU A 92 10.21 -21.67 19.99
N ASP A 93 11.48 -21.26 19.87
CA ASP A 93 11.89 -20.04 19.19
C ASP A 93 11.50 -20.06 17.70
N ALA A 94 11.71 -21.19 17.03
CA ALA A 94 11.34 -21.36 15.63
C ALA A 94 9.81 -21.27 15.42
N HIS A 95 9.02 -21.84 16.34
CA HIS A 95 7.56 -21.68 16.32
C HIS A 95 7.16 -20.22 16.51
N TYR A 96 7.76 -19.54 17.49
CA TYR A 96 7.49 -18.13 17.77
C TYR A 96 7.82 -17.24 16.57
N VAL A 97 8.98 -17.43 15.92
CA VAL A 97 9.39 -16.67 14.73
C VAL A 97 8.41 -16.88 13.58
N ARG A 98 8.01 -18.12 13.31
CA ARG A 98 7.02 -18.43 12.27
C ARG A 98 5.70 -17.72 12.54
N ASP A 99 5.19 -17.83 13.76
CA ASP A 99 3.90 -17.27 14.14
C ASP A 99 3.92 -15.74 14.09
N MET A 100 5.03 -15.10 14.51
CA MET A 100 5.24 -13.66 14.40
C MET A 100 5.27 -13.18 12.94
N CYS A 101 5.96 -13.92 12.06
CA CYS A 101 6.05 -13.59 10.64
C CYS A 101 4.66 -13.64 9.96
N LEU A 102 3.90 -14.73 10.20
CA LEU A 102 2.55 -14.89 9.68
C LEU A 102 1.58 -13.84 10.26
N LYS A 103 1.68 -13.56 11.56
CA LYS A 103 0.87 -12.53 12.21
C LYS A 103 1.12 -11.15 11.61
N ASN A 104 2.39 -10.78 11.41
CA ASN A 104 2.75 -9.49 10.82
C ASN A 104 2.18 -9.35 9.40
N LEU A 105 2.31 -10.38 8.55
CA LEU A 105 1.71 -10.33 7.22
C LEU A 105 0.18 -10.17 7.29
N LYS A 106 -0.48 -10.93 8.17
CA LYS A 106 -1.93 -10.84 8.37
C LYS A 106 -2.36 -9.44 8.78
N GLU A 107 -1.67 -8.83 9.75
CA GLU A 107 -1.95 -7.47 10.22
C GLU A 107 -1.82 -6.46 9.08
N ARG A 108 -0.74 -6.52 8.28
CA ARG A 108 -0.55 -5.64 7.10
C ARG A 108 -1.63 -5.82 6.04
N LEU A 109 -2.06 -7.06 5.80
CA LEU A 109 -3.14 -7.36 4.85
C LEU A 109 -4.48 -6.78 5.35
N LEU A 110 -4.78 -6.91 6.64
CA LEU A 110 -5.98 -6.35 7.26
C LEU A 110 -5.97 -4.81 7.26
N GLU A 111 -4.84 -4.21 7.64
CA GLU A 111 -4.66 -2.76 7.65
C GLU A 111 -4.87 -2.17 6.25
N ARG A 112 -4.27 -2.80 5.23
CA ARG A 112 -4.48 -2.38 3.83
C ARG A 112 -5.94 -2.49 3.38
N ALA A 113 -6.65 -3.55 3.76
CA ALA A 113 -8.08 -3.69 3.47
C ALA A 113 -8.88 -2.58 4.17
N ASN A 114 -8.57 -2.30 5.43
CA ASN A 114 -9.23 -1.27 6.22
C ASN A 114 -9.02 0.14 5.65
N ILE A 115 -7.84 0.45 5.12
CA ILE A 115 -7.56 1.72 4.43
C ILE A 115 -8.45 1.86 3.18
N ILE A 116 -8.58 0.80 2.38
CA ILE A 116 -9.41 0.81 1.18
C ILE A 116 -10.89 0.98 1.57
N GLN A 117 -11.37 0.20 2.54
CA GLN A 117 -12.75 0.27 3.03
C GLN A 117 -13.08 1.66 3.59
N THR A 118 -12.19 2.22 4.42
CA THR A 118 -12.38 3.57 4.98
C THR A 118 -12.48 4.63 3.89
N ARG A 119 -11.73 4.51 2.79
CA ARG A 119 -11.83 5.42 1.65
C ARG A 119 -13.15 5.22 0.89
N LEU A 120 -13.56 3.97 0.70
CA LEU A 120 -14.82 3.63 0.04
C LEU A 120 -16.02 4.20 0.82
N ASP A 121 -16.03 4.03 2.14
CA ASP A 121 -17.08 4.54 3.02
C ASP A 121 -17.15 6.08 2.98
N LYS A 122 -15.99 6.75 2.91
CA LYS A 122 -15.92 8.22 2.76
C LYS A 122 -16.54 8.69 1.45
N GLU A 123 -16.22 8.07 0.32
CA GLU A 123 -16.81 8.44 -0.98
C GLU A 123 -18.31 8.14 -1.02
N ASN A 124 -18.75 7.00 -0.48
CA ASN A 124 -20.17 6.66 -0.35
C ASN A 124 -20.93 7.67 0.52
N ALA A 125 -20.36 8.06 1.67
CA ALA A 125 -20.96 9.07 2.54
C ALA A 125 -21.04 10.45 1.86
N ALA A 126 -20.00 10.83 1.09
CA ALA A 126 -20.00 12.08 0.33
C ALA A 126 -21.09 12.09 -0.76
N LEU A 127 -21.24 10.98 -1.50
CA LEU A 127 -22.29 10.82 -2.49
C LEU A 127 -23.69 10.93 -1.86
N ALA A 128 -23.94 10.17 -0.80
CA ALA A 128 -25.23 10.18 -0.09
C ALA A 128 -25.56 11.58 0.45
N LYS A 129 -24.59 12.28 1.02
CA LYS A 129 -24.76 13.66 1.51
C LYS A 129 -25.13 14.61 0.38
N LYS A 130 -24.46 14.54 -0.77
CA LYS A 130 -24.76 15.40 -1.92
C LYS A 130 -26.13 15.09 -2.51
N GLN A 131 -26.49 13.81 -2.65
CA GLN A 131 -27.81 13.37 -3.11
C GLN A 131 -28.93 13.88 -2.20
N ALA A 132 -28.78 13.75 -0.88
CA ALA A 132 -29.75 14.26 0.08
C ALA A 132 -29.87 15.80 0.05
N ALA A 133 -28.76 16.51 -0.19
CA ALA A 133 -28.79 17.96 -0.35
C ALA A 133 -29.51 18.38 -1.64
N PHE A 134 -29.27 17.68 -2.75
CA PHE A 134 -29.91 17.93 -4.03
C PHE A 134 -31.42 17.67 -3.96
N GLN A 135 -31.87 16.56 -3.36
CA GLN A 135 -33.30 16.28 -3.17
C GLN A 135 -34.05 17.38 -2.39
N ARG A 136 -33.36 18.07 -1.47
CA ARG A 136 -33.94 19.20 -0.71
C ARG A 136 -33.95 20.50 -1.50
N SER A 137 -33.00 20.71 -2.41
CA SER A 137 -32.98 21.88 -3.28
C SER A 137 -33.85 21.58 -4.50
N GLN A 138 -35.04 22.17 -4.58
CA GLN A 138 -36.01 21.97 -5.66
C GLN A 138 -35.54 22.60 -7.00
N ARG A 139 -34.28 22.33 -7.40
CA ARG A 139 -33.60 22.89 -8.57
C ARG A 139 -33.69 21.90 -9.72
N GLU A 140 -34.25 22.34 -10.84
CA GLU A 140 -34.22 21.57 -12.09
C GLU A 140 -32.84 21.74 -12.74
N HIS A 141 -32.19 20.60 -13.03
CA HIS A 141 -30.90 20.46 -13.72
C HIS A 141 -29.72 21.26 -13.15
N ASP A 142 -28.95 20.60 -12.29
CA ASP A 142 -27.64 21.06 -11.85
C ASP A 142 -26.53 20.22 -12.52
N GLN A 143 -25.93 20.73 -13.60
CA GLN A 143 -24.80 20.06 -14.27
C GLN A 143 -23.62 19.81 -13.31
N GLU A 144 -23.45 20.64 -12.28
CA GLU A 144 -22.38 20.47 -11.30
C GLU A 144 -22.65 19.24 -10.41
N PHE A 145 -23.92 18.99 -10.10
CA PHE A 145 -24.34 17.78 -9.39
C PHE A 145 -24.08 16.52 -10.22
N GLU A 146 -24.45 16.52 -11.51
CA GLU A 146 -24.21 15.39 -12.41
C GLU A 146 -22.71 15.06 -12.53
N ARG A 147 -21.87 16.09 -12.71
CA ARG A 147 -20.40 15.94 -12.73
C ARG A 147 -19.88 15.34 -11.43
N PHE A 148 -20.28 15.89 -10.29
CA PHE A 148 -19.89 15.37 -8.97
C PHE A 148 -20.26 13.90 -8.81
N CYS A 149 -21.51 13.54 -9.14
CA CYS A 149 -21.97 12.15 -9.04
C CYS A 149 -21.16 11.22 -9.94
N SER A 150 -20.88 11.61 -11.18
CA SER A 150 -20.08 10.80 -12.11
C SER A 150 -18.65 10.56 -11.59
N GLU A 151 -17.99 11.60 -11.07
CA GLU A 151 -16.63 11.49 -10.53
C GLU A 151 -16.60 10.63 -9.25
N THR A 152 -17.53 10.85 -8.33
CA THR A 152 -17.60 10.06 -7.09
C THR A 152 -17.92 8.60 -7.36
N MET A 153 -18.85 8.30 -8.28
CA MET A 153 -19.13 6.92 -8.70
C MET A 153 -17.91 6.25 -9.31
N PHE A 154 -17.14 6.96 -10.14
CA PHE A 154 -15.91 6.42 -10.70
C PHE A 154 -14.87 6.09 -9.61
N ARG A 155 -14.71 6.97 -8.60
CA ARG A 155 -13.83 6.70 -7.45
C ARG A 155 -14.29 5.49 -6.64
N ILE A 156 -15.61 5.36 -6.39
CA ILE A 156 -16.21 4.20 -5.72
C ILE A 156 -15.87 2.91 -6.46
N GLN A 157 -16.11 2.84 -7.77
CA GLN A 157 -15.82 1.66 -8.58
C GLN A 157 -14.35 1.24 -8.53
N ILE A 158 -13.42 2.21 -8.58
CA ILE A 158 -11.98 1.93 -8.43
C ILE A 158 -11.68 1.34 -7.05
N LEU A 159 -12.29 1.87 -5.98
CA LEU A 159 -12.06 1.39 -4.63
C LEU A 159 -12.64 -0.02 -4.40
N GLU A 160 -13.82 -0.31 -4.95
CA GLU A 160 -14.42 -1.65 -4.95
C GLU A 160 -13.52 -2.64 -5.69
N GLN A 161 -13.08 -2.32 -6.90
CA GLN A 161 -12.17 -3.19 -7.66
C GLN A 161 -10.86 -3.44 -6.92
N ARG A 162 -10.31 -2.41 -6.25
CA ARG A 162 -9.10 -2.55 -5.43
C ARG A 162 -9.33 -3.45 -4.22
N LEU A 163 -10.49 -3.37 -3.58
CA LEU A 163 -10.83 -4.20 -2.44
C LEU A 163 -10.94 -5.67 -2.86
N THR A 164 -11.71 -5.95 -3.91
CA THR A 164 -11.87 -7.32 -4.45
C THR A 164 -10.53 -7.93 -4.84
N ARG A 165 -9.69 -7.19 -5.59
CA ARG A 165 -8.35 -7.66 -5.95
C ARG A 165 -7.45 -7.90 -4.72
N HIS A 166 -7.61 -7.09 -3.67
CA HIS A 166 -6.86 -7.28 -2.44
C HIS A 166 -7.31 -8.55 -1.71
N GLU A 167 -8.61 -8.81 -1.62
CA GLU A 167 -9.16 -10.05 -1.04
C GLU A 167 -8.68 -11.31 -1.77
N GLU A 168 -8.74 -11.31 -3.10
CA GLU A 168 -8.25 -12.41 -3.94
C GLU A 168 -6.76 -12.69 -3.72
N THR A 169 -5.93 -11.64 -3.67
CA THR A 169 -4.47 -11.80 -3.57
C THR A 169 -3.97 -11.95 -2.13
N ALA A 170 -4.73 -11.54 -1.12
CA ALA A 170 -4.33 -11.61 0.29
C ALA A 170 -4.22 -13.06 0.77
N LEU A 171 -5.20 -13.90 0.45
CA LEU A 171 -5.19 -15.32 0.79
C LEU A 171 -4.01 -16.04 0.12
N GLN A 172 -3.78 -15.74 -1.16
CA GLN A 172 -2.64 -16.30 -1.91
C GLN A 172 -1.30 -15.92 -1.25
N LYS A 173 -1.08 -14.64 -0.94
CA LYS A 173 0.15 -14.17 -0.28
C LYS A 173 0.38 -14.84 1.08
N TYR A 174 -0.69 -15.03 1.86
CA TYR A 174 -0.59 -15.70 3.14
C TYR A 174 -0.18 -17.16 2.98
N ALA A 175 -0.82 -17.89 2.06
CA ALA A 175 -0.48 -19.28 1.76
C ALA A 175 0.95 -19.43 1.22
N GLU A 176 1.39 -18.52 0.34
CA GLU A 176 2.76 -18.50 -0.19
C GLU A 176 3.79 -18.27 0.93
N LEU A 177 3.54 -17.36 1.88
CA LEU A 177 4.44 -17.14 3.01
C LEU A 177 4.48 -18.37 3.94
N ASP A 178 3.34 -18.98 4.24
CA ASP A 178 3.27 -20.18 5.08
C ASP A 178 4.06 -21.34 4.47
N GLN A 179 3.91 -21.57 3.15
CA GLN A 179 4.70 -22.55 2.43
C GLN A 179 6.20 -22.22 2.43
N ARG A 180 6.57 -20.95 2.23
CA ARG A 180 7.98 -20.52 2.31
C ARG A 180 8.57 -20.81 3.68
N LEU A 181 7.86 -20.46 4.75
CA LEU A 181 8.29 -20.72 6.14
C LEU A 181 8.43 -22.22 6.43
N HIS A 182 7.52 -23.05 5.91
CA HIS A 182 7.60 -24.51 6.03
C HIS A 182 8.87 -25.09 5.38
N SER A 183 9.27 -24.52 4.24
CA SER A 183 10.46 -24.95 3.50
C SER A 183 11.77 -24.27 3.91
N ASP A 184 11.73 -23.29 4.82
CA ASP A 184 12.90 -22.47 5.17
C ASP A 184 13.91 -23.29 5.99
N PRO A 185 15.17 -23.44 5.54
CA PRO A 185 16.20 -24.18 6.27
C PRO A 185 16.46 -23.67 7.70
N ARG A 186 16.20 -22.39 7.98
CA ARG A 186 16.37 -21.78 9.30
C ARG A 186 15.29 -22.25 10.29
N LEU A 187 14.15 -22.71 9.79
CA LEU A 187 13.04 -23.24 10.58
C LEU A 187 12.94 -24.78 10.50
N ALA A 188 13.92 -25.46 9.93
CA ALA A 188 13.90 -26.92 9.73
C ALA A 188 13.70 -27.72 11.03
N VAL A 189 14.05 -27.18 12.21
CA VAL A 189 13.79 -27.79 13.53
C VAL A 189 12.30 -28.02 13.82
N LEU A 190 11.40 -27.37 13.08
CA LEU A 190 9.96 -27.59 13.18
C LEU A 190 9.49 -28.88 12.50
N HIS A 191 10.32 -29.45 11.62
CA HIS A 191 9.97 -30.57 10.74
C HIS A 191 10.92 -31.78 10.90
N GLN A 192 11.86 -31.70 11.85
CA GLN A 192 12.70 -32.80 12.32
C GLN A 192 12.08 -33.47 13.54
#